data_AF-A0A8J4PTQ6-F1
#
_entry.id   AF-A0A8J4PTQ6-F1
#
_cell.length_a   1.000
_cell.length_b   1.000
_cell.length_c   1.000
_cell.angle_alpha   90.00
_cell.angle_beta   90.00
_cell.angle_gamma   90.00
#
_symmetry.space_group_name_H-M   'P 1'
#
loop_
_entity.id
_entity.type
_entity.pdbx_description
1 polymer ?
#
loop_
_entity_poly.entity_id
_entity_poly.type
_entity_poly.pdbx_seq_one_letter_code
_entity_poly.pdbx_strand_id
1 'polypeptide(L)'
;MDEVIKGYFHKGFRTVKSSKEEIVFLLSWTWPVLISNILNQVVYLLVNMIFVGHLGTNELAAVALGNTWSFCTSSLILGSLNAMDTFISQSFGAKQYKFIGLTVQRAGIISIVLSVFVSILWFITKPILILIHQDPHVSALTQDYILGLLPGLWFGNALTILQKYLQGQGIMTPSIVVGVILNIFNAIFNYIFVHGLTSNGGLGVVGSSLATSLSKFISIILLLLWIKYFRLHKDTWFGFSKESLNVQGLKEYLRLGIPAGLQLSFEGWGFEILTILSGTFGPTQLDGHSIAMNFTFLTFMMPLSLSIALSVRIGQLLGSKNAAQAKRSTRIGFAITMSLMVFISLTQFLTRHVIGMIYTKEKEVQILVSHILPISALFQFFDGFQTTCQGIIRGTGKNKIGAIVNFISFYVVGLPFSCIFAFALHKEVVGLWWGLCIGLCACAIVLGSVVLRINWDAEVDKAIKRTSSFVELDQLDDEKASKIEQEEEDDFDKFNKEETPGSLSDAILYSSQQHTIKSNDKESLLHNSQEEGEEEDQVEIEIDGADYQEISLNTSNINRSTQD
;
A
#
# COMPACT_ATOMS: atom_id res chain seq x y z
N MET A 1 -32.58 1.24 0.99
CA MET A 1 -31.17 1.66 0.84
C MET A 1 -30.41 1.58 2.17
N ASP A 2 -30.99 2.04 3.28
CA ASP A 2 -30.44 1.83 4.63
C ASP A 2 -30.25 0.37 5.04
N GLU A 3 -31.10 -0.56 4.57
CA GLU A 3 -30.91 -2.00 4.81
C GLU A 3 -29.72 -2.61 4.06
N VAL A 4 -29.34 -2.06 2.90
CA VAL A 4 -28.14 -2.53 2.17
C VAL A 4 -26.88 -2.05 2.89
N ILE A 5 -26.88 -0.82 3.39
CA ILE A 5 -25.78 -0.23 4.17
C ILE A 5 -25.64 -0.92 5.53
N LYS A 6 -26.76 -1.12 6.26
CA LYS A 6 -26.78 -1.95 7.48
C LYS A 6 -26.38 -3.39 7.18
N GLY A 7 -26.76 -3.93 6.02
CA GLY A 7 -26.38 -5.26 5.56
C GLY A 7 -24.89 -5.42 5.30
N TYR A 8 -24.19 -4.40 4.78
CA TYR A 8 -22.72 -4.40 4.65
C TYR A 8 -22.04 -4.31 6.03
N PHE A 9 -22.51 -3.41 6.90
CA PHE A 9 -21.96 -3.26 8.27
C PHE A 9 -22.20 -4.49 9.16
N HIS A 10 -23.39 -5.11 9.11
CA HIS A 10 -23.70 -6.35 9.85
C HIS A 10 -23.08 -7.61 9.23
N LYS A 11 -22.70 -7.58 7.93
CA LYS A 11 -21.95 -8.69 7.32
C LYS A 11 -20.45 -8.63 7.62
N GLY A 12 -19.89 -7.44 7.88
CA GLY A 12 -18.45 -7.26 8.17
C GLY A 12 -17.99 -7.98 9.44
N PHE A 13 -18.83 -8.01 10.49
CA PHE A 13 -18.53 -8.70 11.74
C PHE A 13 -19.63 -9.71 12.10
N ARG A 14 -19.42 -10.99 11.76
CA ARG A 14 -20.34 -12.09 12.12
C ARG A 14 -19.67 -13.06 13.09
N THR A 15 -20.23 -13.27 14.28
CA THR A 15 -19.85 -14.38 15.15
C THR A 15 -20.47 -15.66 14.62
N VAL A 16 -19.63 -16.46 13.98
CA VAL A 16 -20.00 -17.71 13.35
C VAL A 16 -19.95 -18.86 14.37
N LYS A 17 -21.00 -19.70 14.41
CA LYS A 17 -21.10 -20.82 15.36
C LYS A 17 -20.67 -22.16 14.77
N SER A 18 -20.77 -22.34 13.45
CA SER A 18 -20.41 -23.59 12.75
C SER A 18 -19.14 -23.49 11.91
N SER A 19 -18.41 -24.60 11.75
CA SER A 19 -17.19 -24.62 10.94
C SER A 19 -17.51 -24.42 9.46
N LYS A 20 -18.68 -24.91 9.00
CA LYS A 20 -19.16 -24.71 7.64
C LYS A 20 -19.41 -23.24 7.33
N GLU A 21 -20.05 -22.54 8.25
CA GLU A 21 -20.31 -21.11 8.13
C GLU A 21 -19.01 -20.29 8.07
N GLU A 22 -17.98 -20.70 8.82
CA GLU A 22 -16.69 -19.97 8.85
C GLU A 22 -15.92 -20.20 7.54
N ILE A 23 -16.01 -21.40 6.97
CA ILE A 23 -15.48 -21.69 5.62
C ILE A 23 -16.15 -20.77 4.59
N VAL A 24 -17.49 -20.74 4.57
CA VAL A 24 -18.25 -19.88 3.64
C VAL A 24 -17.89 -18.41 3.84
N PHE A 25 -17.75 -17.97 5.10
CA PHE A 25 -17.37 -16.60 5.42
C PHE A 25 -15.97 -16.26 4.89
N LEU A 26 -14.96 -17.06 5.21
CA LEU A 26 -13.59 -16.83 4.74
C LEU A 26 -13.50 -16.86 3.21
N LEU A 27 -14.18 -17.80 2.55
CA LEU A 27 -14.22 -17.87 1.09
C LEU A 27 -14.92 -16.64 0.51
N SER A 28 -16.00 -16.16 1.13
CA SER A 28 -16.73 -14.95 0.70
C SER A 28 -15.86 -13.69 0.70
N TRP A 29 -14.84 -13.63 1.56
CA TRP A 29 -13.85 -12.55 1.59
C TRP A 29 -12.64 -12.82 0.72
N THR A 30 -12.28 -14.10 0.54
CA THR A 30 -11.12 -14.49 -0.25
C THR A 30 -11.33 -14.26 -1.74
N TRP A 31 -12.51 -14.60 -2.28
CA TRP A 31 -12.74 -14.51 -3.74
C TRP A 31 -12.70 -13.06 -4.28
N PRO A 32 -13.23 -12.02 -3.60
CA PRO A 32 -13.11 -10.64 -4.09
C PRO A 32 -11.67 -10.13 -4.02
N VAL A 33 -10.97 -10.47 -2.94
CA VAL A 33 -9.55 -10.09 -2.77
C VAL A 33 -8.70 -10.77 -3.83
N LEU A 34 -8.97 -12.04 -4.15
CA LEU A 34 -8.31 -12.78 -5.23
C LEU A 34 -8.49 -12.10 -6.59
N ILE A 35 -9.73 -11.83 -6.98
CA ILE A 35 -10.01 -11.17 -8.26
C ILE A 35 -9.33 -9.79 -8.30
N SER A 36 -9.42 -9.04 -7.21
CA SER A 36 -8.77 -7.74 -7.10
C SER A 36 -7.24 -7.83 -7.22
N ASN A 37 -6.59 -8.79 -6.57
CA ASN A 37 -5.15 -9.00 -6.67
C ASN A 37 -4.72 -9.41 -8.08
N ILE A 38 -5.47 -10.32 -8.73
CA ILE A 38 -5.21 -10.70 -10.12
C ILE A 38 -5.31 -9.47 -11.03
N LEU A 39 -6.37 -8.67 -10.89
CA LEU A 39 -6.57 -7.47 -11.70
C LEU A 39 -5.47 -6.42 -11.46
N ASN A 40 -5.15 -6.12 -10.20
CA ASN A 40 -4.24 -5.03 -9.86
C ASN A 40 -2.76 -5.39 -10.05
N GLN A 41 -2.39 -6.66 -9.87
CA GLN A 41 -0.99 -7.10 -9.90
C GLN A 41 -0.63 -7.85 -11.19
N VAL A 42 -1.52 -8.68 -11.73
CA VAL A 42 -1.20 -9.55 -12.88
C VAL A 42 -1.66 -8.92 -14.19
N VAL A 43 -2.96 -8.63 -14.31
CA VAL A 43 -3.55 -8.16 -15.58
C VAL A 43 -2.95 -6.83 -16.01
N TYR A 44 -2.77 -5.90 -15.06
CA TYR A 44 -2.21 -4.59 -15.33
C TYR A 44 -0.76 -4.68 -15.89
N LEU A 45 0.09 -5.55 -15.34
CA LEU A 45 1.44 -5.78 -15.87
C LEU A 45 1.40 -6.38 -17.28
N LEU A 46 0.53 -7.37 -17.50
CA LEU A 46 0.36 -8.00 -18.82
C LEU A 46 -0.08 -6.99 -19.88
N VAL A 47 -1.00 -6.08 -19.56
CA VAL A 47 -1.44 -5.03 -20.49
C VAL A 47 -0.25 -4.17 -20.91
N ASN A 48 0.55 -3.66 -19.96
CA ASN A 48 1.72 -2.85 -20.31
C ASN A 48 2.73 -3.62 -21.18
N MET A 49 3.01 -4.88 -20.83
CA MET A 49 3.94 -5.72 -21.60
C MET A 49 3.46 -5.97 -23.03
N ILE A 50 2.15 -6.17 -23.24
CA ILE A 50 1.58 -6.33 -24.58
C ILE A 50 1.82 -5.08 -25.43
N PHE A 51 1.53 -3.89 -24.91
CA PHE A 51 1.71 -2.65 -25.68
C PHE A 51 3.19 -2.33 -25.94
N VAL A 52 4.03 -2.43 -24.92
CA VAL A 52 5.47 -2.12 -25.04
C VAL A 52 6.21 -3.17 -25.87
N GLY A 53 5.80 -4.43 -25.82
CA GLY A 53 6.42 -5.51 -26.60
C GLY A 53 6.33 -5.31 -28.12
N HIS A 54 5.40 -4.48 -28.61
CA HIS A 54 5.32 -4.12 -30.02
C HIS A 54 6.28 -2.99 -30.43
N LEU A 55 6.90 -2.28 -29.48
CA LEU A 55 7.87 -1.22 -29.77
C LEU A 55 9.25 -1.81 -30.13
N GLY A 56 9.69 -2.82 -29.39
CA GLY A 56 10.98 -3.47 -29.60
C GLY A 56 11.44 -4.28 -28.40
N THR A 57 12.53 -5.03 -28.59
CA THR A 57 13.11 -5.90 -27.56
C THR A 57 13.78 -5.12 -26.43
N ASN A 58 14.42 -3.99 -26.76
CA ASN A 58 15.09 -3.13 -25.78
C ASN A 58 14.09 -2.45 -24.85
N GLU A 59 12.97 -1.99 -25.40
CA GLU A 59 11.86 -1.35 -24.68
C GLU A 59 11.18 -2.33 -23.72
N LEU A 60 10.94 -3.56 -24.18
CA LEU A 60 10.38 -4.62 -23.34
C LEU A 60 11.33 -4.97 -22.17
N ALA A 61 12.62 -5.11 -22.46
CA ALA A 61 13.64 -5.35 -21.42
C ALA A 61 13.70 -4.20 -20.42
N ALA A 62 13.64 -2.95 -20.90
CA ALA A 62 13.67 -1.76 -20.06
C ALA A 62 12.47 -1.68 -19.11
N VAL A 63 11.27 -2.05 -19.57
CA VAL A 63 10.05 -2.10 -18.75
C VAL A 63 10.09 -3.26 -17.75
N ALA A 64 10.58 -4.44 -18.13
CA ALA A 64 10.75 -5.55 -17.20
C ALA A 64 11.74 -5.20 -16.08
N LEU A 65 12.87 -4.59 -16.43
CA LEU A 65 13.87 -4.10 -15.47
C LEU A 65 13.30 -2.98 -14.60
N GLY A 66 12.53 -2.06 -15.18
CA GLY A 66 11.85 -1.00 -14.45
C GLY A 66 10.81 -1.52 -13.45
N ASN A 67 10.02 -2.52 -13.81
CA ASN A 67 9.09 -3.16 -12.88
C ASN A 67 9.82 -3.85 -11.71
N THR A 68 10.91 -4.55 -12.01
CA THR A 68 11.77 -5.18 -11.01
C THR A 68 12.35 -4.15 -10.05
N TRP A 69 12.91 -3.06 -10.58
CA TRP A 69 13.47 -1.96 -9.80
C TRP A 69 12.40 -1.29 -8.93
N SER A 70 11.24 -0.99 -9.51
CA SER A 70 10.09 -0.39 -8.84
C SER A 70 9.58 -1.26 -7.69
N PHE A 71 9.47 -2.57 -7.89
CA PHE A 71 9.09 -3.51 -6.84
C PHE A 71 10.14 -3.56 -5.73
N CYS A 72 11.43 -3.67 -6.09
CA CYS A 72 12.50 -3.74 -5.10
C CYS A 72 12.49 -2.52 -4.17
N THR A 73 12.43 -1.31 -4.72
CA THR A 73 12.45 -0.07 -3.93
C THR A 73 11.13 0.17 -3.19
N SER A 74 9.98 -0.18 -3.78
CA SER A 74 8.66 0.15 -3.21
C SER A 74 8.10 -0.93 -2.29
N SER A 75 8.67 -2.15 -2.29
CA SER A 75 8.23 -3.27 -1.45
C SER A 75 8.19 -2.91 0.04
N LEU A 76 9.13 -2.10 0.52
CA LEU A 76 9.19 -1.66 1.91
C LEU A 76 7.98 -0.79 2.27
N ILE A 77 7.55 0.09 1.35
CA ILE A 77 6.35 0.93 1.51
C ILE A 77 5.12 0.02 1.57
N LEU A 78 4.93 -0.82 0.55
CA LEU A 78 3.77 -1.72 0.45
C LEU A 78 3.67 -2.64 1.67
N GLY A 79 4.80 -3.18 2.12
CA GLY A 79 4.83 -4.02 3.30
C GLY A 79 4.56 -3.25 4.59
N SER A 80 4.99 -1.98 4.70
CA SER A 80 4.64 -1.13 5.85
C SER A 80 3.14 -0.87 5.96
N LEU A 81 2.46 -0.71 4.81
CA LEU A 81 1.00 -0.55 4.74
C LEU A 81 0.25 -1.80 5.20
N ASN A 82 0.86 -2.99 5.18
CA ASN A 82 0.23 -4.20 5.75
C ASN A 82 0.02 -4.11 7.27
N ALA A 83 0.67 -3.18 7.98
CA ALA A 83 0.33 -2.91 9.38
C ALA A 83 -1.11 -2.41 9.55
N MET A 84 -1.70 -1.78 8.54
CA MET A 84 -3.11 -1.37 8.54
C MET A 84 -4.04 -2.57 8.71
N ASP A 85 -3.68 -3.75 8.18
CA ASP A 85 -4.48 -4.97 8.34
C ASP A 85 -4.64 -5.31 9.83
N THR A 86 -3.62 -5.07 10.66
CA THR A 86 -3.68 -5.29 12.10
C THR A 86 -4.46 -4.18 12.80
N PHE A 87 -4.08 -2.91 12.60
CA PHE A 87 -4.64 -1.79 13.34
C PHE A 87 -6.13 -1.56 13.03
N ILE A 88 -6.51 -1.60 11.76
CA ILE A 88 -7.89 -1.34 11.34
C ILE A 88 -8.80 -2.49 11.78
N SER A 89 -8.39 -3.74 11.56
CA SER A 89 -9.22 -4.89 11.92
C SER A 89 -9.41 -5.01 13.45
N GLN A 90 -8.36 -4.81 14.26
CA GLN A 90 -8.46 -4.83 15.72
C GLN A 90 -9.32 -3.67 16.24
N SER A 91 -9.14 -2.45 15.70
CA SER A 91 -9.95 -1.29 16.09
C SER A 91 -11.42 -1.46 15.70
N PHE A 92 -11.69 -2.02 14.51
CA PHE A 92 -13.04 -2.34 14.06
C PHE A 92 -13.70 -3.40 14.96
N GLY A 93 -12.97 -4.47 15.31
CA GLY A 93 -13.45 -5.50 16.25
C GLY A 93 -13.73 -4.96 17.66
N ALA A 94 -12.91 -4.01 18.12
CA ALA A 94 -13.08 -3.31 19.39
C ALA A 94 -14.15 -2.21 19.36
N LYS A 95 -14.76 -1.95 18.19
CA LYS A 95 -15.72 -0.85 17.94
C LYS A 95 -15.16 0.56 18.18
N GLN A 96 -13.85 0.72 18.06
CA GLN A 96 -13.20 2.01 18.22
C GLN A 96 -12.93 2.64 16.85
N TYR A 97 -13.99 3.17 16.25
CA TYR A 97 -13.96 3.60 14.86
C TYR A 97 -13.11 4.86 14.61
N LYS A 98 -12.93 5.74 15.61
CA LYS A 98 -12.04 6.92 15.51
C LYS A 98 -10.60 6.53 15.16
N PHE A 99 -10.08 5.44 15.73
CA PHE A 99 -8.73 4.98 15.47
C PHE A 99 -8.51 4.41 14.07
N ILE A 100 -9.59 4.02 13.38
CA ILE A 100 -9.48 3.59 11.98
C ILE A 100 -9.04 4.79 11.13
N GLY A 101 -9.69 5.95 11.28
CA GLY A 101 -9.31 7.18 10.59
C GLY A 101 -7.90 7.65 10.91
N LEU A 102 -7.51 7.59 12.19
CA LEU A 102 -6.14 7.96 12.63
C LEU A 102 -5.08 7.01 12.06
N THR A 103 -5.37 5.71 11.98
CA THR A 103 -4.48 4.72 11.37
C THR A 103 -4.26 5.03 9.89
N VAL A 104 -5.31 5.41 9.16
CA VAL A 104 -5.21 5.79 7.74
C VAL A 104 -4.34 7.04 7.57
N GLN A 105 -4.49 8.05 8.44
CA GLN A 105 -3.66 9.26 8.39
C GLN A 105 -2.19 8.96 8.68
N ARG A 106 -1.90 8.17 9.73
CA ARG A 106 -0.54 7.74 10.08
C ARG A 106 0.10 6.91 8.96
N ALA A 107 -0.65 6.00 8.35
CA ALA A 107 -0.20 5.26 7.17
C ALA A 107 0.12 6.19 6.00
N GLY A 108 -0.70 7.21 5.76
CA GLY A 108 -0.46 8.24 4.76
C GLY A 108 0.84 9.01 5.01
N ILE A 109 1.05 9.50 6.23
CA ILE A 109 2.27 10.22 6.62
C ILE A 109 3.51 9.34 6.39
N ILE A 110 3.51 8.12 6.90
CA ILE A 110 4.65 7.19 6.77
C ILE A 110 4.88 6.84 5.30
N SER A 111 3.82 6.61 4.54
CA SER A 111 3.90 6.33 3.11
C SER A 111 4.49 7.51 2.35
N ILE A 112 4.12 8.75 2.69
CA ILE A 112 4.70 9.96 2.06
C ILE A 112 6.20 10.01 2.32
N VAL A 113 6.61 9.88 3.59
CA VAL A 113 8.04 9.91 3.96
C VAL A 113 8.83 8.86 3.20
N LEU A 114 8.37 7.60 3.20
CA LEU A 114 9.05 6.53 2.47
C LEU A 114 9.01 6.73 0.94
N SER A 115 7.93 7.32 0.40
CA SER A 115 7.83 7.62 -1.03
C SER A 115 8.81 8.72 -1.45
N VAL A 116 9.14 9.68 -0.59
CA VAL A 116 10.20 10.67 -0.87
C VAL A 116 11.54 9.97 -1.05
N PHE A 117 11.91 9.06 -0.14
CA PHE A 117 13.16 8.29 -0.26
C PHE A 117 13.21 7.45 -1.53
N VAL A 118 12.12 6.76 -1.87
CA VAL A 118 12.03 5.98 -3.12
C VAL A 118 12.08 6.87 -4.35
N SER A 119 11.45 8.04 -4.31
CA SER A 119 11.50 9.01 -5.41
C SER A 119 12.92 9.47 -5.70
N ILE A 120 13.71 9.77 -4.66
CA ILE A 120 15.13 10.13 -4.80
C ILE A 120 15.91 9.00 -5.48
N LEU A 121 15.69 7.74 -5.05
CA LEU A 121 16.32 6.58 -5.69
C LEU A 121 15.90 6.43 -7.16
N TRP A 122 14.65 6.74 -7.49
CA TRP A 122 14.13 6.65 -8.85
C TRP A 122 14.75 7.70 -9.79
N PHE A 123 15.10 8.90 -9.30
CA PHE A 123 15.83 9.90 -10.07
C PHE A 123 17.24 9.47 -10.49
N ILE A 124 17.88 8.57 -9.72
CA ILE A 124 19.23 8.07 -9.99
C ILE A 124 19.26 6.63 -10.51
N THR A 125 18.16 6.16 -11.11
CA THR A 125 18.04 4.77 -11.62
C THR A 125 19.10 4.43 -12.66
N LYS A 126 19.30 5.25 -13.71
CA LYS A 126 20.29 5.00 -14.77
C LYS A 126 21.72 4.85 -14.23
N PRO A 127 22.25 5.78 -13.40
CA PRO A 127 23.56 5.59 -12.76
C PRO A 127 23.68 4.28 -11.99
N ILE A 128 22.65 3.89 -11.24
CA ILE A 128 22.63 2.63 -10.49
C ILE A 128 22.66 1.42 -11.43
N LEU A 129 21.85 1.44 -12.49
CA LEU A 129 21.80 0.36 -13.48
C LEU A 129 23.13 0.20 -14.23
N ILE A 130 23.79 1.30 -14.58
CA ILE A 130 25.13 1.27 -15.18
C ILE A 130 26.15 0.71 -14.19
N LEU A 131 26.06 1.06 -12.90
CA LEU A 131 26.96 0.54 -11.86
C LEU A 131 26.84 -0.98 -11.69
N ILE A 132 25.63 -1.54 -11.83
CA ILE A 132 25.40 -3.00 -11.86
C ILE A 132 25.64 -3.62 -13.24
N HIS A 133 26.33 -2.90 -14.15
CA HIS A 133 26.75 -3.35 -15.48
C HIS A 133 25.61 -3.69 -16.45
N GLN A 134 24.46 -3.02 -16.33
CA GLN A 134 23.41 -3.10 -17.35
C GLN A 134 23.79 -2.31 -18.60
N ASP A 135 23.19 -2.69 -19.74
CA ASP A 135 23.38 -1.99 -21.00
C ASP A 135 23.00 -0.49 -20.87
N PRO A 136 23.84 0.46 -21.32
CA PRO A 136 23.58 1.88 -21.16
C PRO A 136 22.29 2.38 -21.85
N HIS A 137 21.90 1.77 -22.98
CA HIS A 137 20.70 2.13 -23.72
C HIS A 137 19.44 1.60 -23.01
N VAL A 138 19.43 0.33 -22.59
CA VAL A 138 18.34 -0.23 -21.76
C VAL A 138 18.21 0.55 -20.45
N SER A 139 19.32 0.90 -19.81
CA SER A 139 19.34 1.68 -18.56
C SER A 139 18.72 3.08 -18.72
N ALA A 140 18.93 3.72 -19.88
CA ALA A 140 18.30 5.01 -20.18
C ALA A 140 16.77 4.86 -20.37
N LEU A 141 16.34 3.85 -21.14
CA LEU A 141 14.91 3.55 -21.31
C LEU A 141 14.23 3.20 -19.98
N THR A 142 14.91 2.46 -19.10
CA THR A 142 14.40 2.15 -17.76
C THR A 142 14.28 3.38 -16.89
N GLN A 143 15.23 4.32 -16.96
CA GLN A 143 15.13 5.60 -16.25
C GLN A 143 13.90 6.38 -16.72
N ASP A 144 13.68 6.47 -18.03
CA ASP A 144 12.53 7.16 -18.60
C ASP A 144 11.20 6.52 -18.16
N TYR A 145 11.14 5.17 -18.17
CA TYR A 145 10.01 4.41 -17.64
C TYR A 145 9.72 4.72 -16.16
N ILE A 146 10.76 4.70 -15.32
CA ILE A 146 10.64 4.91 -13.89
C ILE A 146 10.19 6.35 -13.56
N LEU A 147 10.69 7.35 -14.30
CA LEU A 147 10.26 8.74 -14.12
C LEU A 147 8.80 8.94 -14.50
N GLY A 148 8.31 8.32 -15.57
CA GLY A 148 6.88 8.36 -15.90
C GLY A 148 6.00 7.57 -14.93
N LEU A 149 6.57 6.60 -14.20
CA LEU A 149 5.90 5.88 -13.11
C LEU A 149 5.87 6.67 -11.79
N LEU A 150 6.69 7.72 -11.65
CA LEU A 150 6.87 8.48 -10.41
C LEU A 150 5.54 9.00 -9.83
N PRO A 151 4.61 9.61 -10.59
CA PRO A 151 3.29 9.99 -10.05
C PRO A 151 2.49 8.77 -9.59
N GLY A 152 2.62 7.65 -10.30
CA GLY A 152 2.00 6.37 -10.00
C GLY A 152 2.50 5.71 -8.71
N LEU A 153 3.67 6.09 -8.18
CA LEU A 153 4.11 5.70 -6.84
C LEU A 153 3.17 6.28 -5.78
N TRP A 154 2.96 7.59 -5.81
CA TRP A 154 2.10 8.32 -4.87
C TRP A 154 0.64 7.86 -4.99
N PHE A 155 0.13 7.78 -6.22
CA PHE A 155 -1.23 7.32 -6.47
C PHE A 155 -1.41 5.84 -6.12
N GLY A 156 -0.42 5.00 -6.41
CA GLY A 156 -0.45 3.58 -6.03
C GLY A 156 -0.56 3.40 -4.52
N ASN A 157 0.25 4.12 -3.77
CA ASN A 157 0.26 4.04 -2.31
C ASN A 157 -1.06 4.54 -1.70
N ALA A 158 -1.57 5.68 -2.17
CA ALA A 158 -2.88 6.19 -1.73
C ALA A 158 -4.02 5.21 -2.05
N LEU A 159 -3.99 4.58 -3.24
CA LEU A 159 -4.94 3.55 -3.61
C LEU A 159 -4.87 2.33 -2.67
N THR A 160 -3.66 1.86 -2.36
CA THR A 160 -3.46 0.74 -1.41
C THR A 160 -3.98 1.09 -0.02
N ILE A 161 -3.74 2.30 0.48
CA ILE A 161 -4.25 2.77 1.78
C ILE A 161 -5.79 2.70 1.81
N LEU A 162 -6.46 3.21 0.77
CA LEU A 162 -7.93 3.18 0.70
C LEU A 162 -8.49 1.75 0.58
N GLN A 163 -7.82 0.87 -0.18
CA GLN A 163 -8.19 -0.54 -0.26
C GLN A 163 -8.04 -1.23 1.09
N LYS A 164 -6.92 -1.03 1.80
CA LYS A 164 -6.67 -1.57 3.13
C LYS A 164 -7.68 -1.05 4.17
N TYR A 165 -8.05 0.22 4.07
CA TYR A 165 -9.10 0.82 4.90
C TYR A 165 -10.44 0.10 4.77
N LEU A 166 -10.85 -0.25 3.55
CA LEU A 166 -12.09 -1.01 3.32
C LEU A 166 -11.94 -2.48 3.72
N GLN A 167 -10.83 -3.12 3.34
CA GLN A 167 -10.56 -4.52 3.62
C GLN A 167 -10.51 -4.79 5.12
N GLY A 168 -9.87 -3.93 5.93
CA GLY A 168 -9.81 -4.07 7.39
C GLY A 168 -11.20 -4.06 8.08
N GLN A 169 -12.19 -3.44 7.46
CA GLN A 169 -13.59 -3.41 7.92
C GLN A 169 -14.42 -4.59 7.41
N GLY A 170 -13.84 -5.47 6.58
CA GLY A 170 -14.55 -6.58 5.95
C GLY A 170 -15.22 -6.23 4.62
N ILE A 171 -14.94 -5.06 4.04
CA ILE A 171 -15.56 -4.56 2.80
C ILE A 171 -14.62 -4.86 1.63
N MET A 172 -14.72 -6.07 1.07
CA MET A 172 -13.76 -6.56 0.07
C MET A 172 -14.12 -6.20 -1.38
N THR A 173 -15.42 -6.19 -1.71
CA THR A 173 -15.95 -6.07 -3.09
C THR A 173 -15.53 -4.82 -3.87
N PRO A 174 -15.43 -3.62 -3.27
CA PRO A 174 -15.07 -2.41 -4.03
C PRO A 174 -13.72 -2.52 -4.74
N SER A 175 -12.79 -3.31 -4.20
CA SER A 175 -11.47 -3.52 -4.79
C SER A 175 -11.53 -4.25 -6.14
N ILE A 176 -12.58 -5.03 -6.42
CA ILE A 176 -12.81 -5.65 -7.75
C ILE A 176 -13.16 -4.57 -8.77
N VAL A 177 -14.16 -3.74 -8.46
CA VAL A 177 -14.66 -2.70 -9.37
C VAL A 177 -13.54 -1.74 -9.74
N VAL A 178 -12.73 -1.36 -8.75
CA VAL A 178 -11.54 -0.54 -8.97
C VAL A 178 -10.53 -1.26 -9.86
N GLY A 179 -10.23 -2.54 -9.61
CA GLY A 179 -9.29 -3.29 -10.45
C GLY A 179 -9.75 -3.41 -11.92
N VAL A 180 -11.05 -3.61 -12.16
CA VAL A 180 -11.60 -3.67 -13.52
C VAL A 180 -11.42 -2.32 -14.22
N ILE A 181 -11.79 -1.24 -13.56
CA ILE A 181 -11.74 0.11 -14.11
C ILE A 181 -10.29 0.56 -14.33
N LEU A 182 -9.39 0.22 -13.40
CA LEU A 182 -7.96 0.44 -13.54
C LEU A 182 -7.45 -0.17 -14.84
N ASN A 183 -7.78 -1.44 -15.11
CA ASN A 183 -7.31 -2.14 -16.30
C ASN A 183 -7.94 -1.60 -17.60
N ILE A 184 -9.23 -1.23 -17.58
CA ILE A 184 -9.89 -0.63 -18.76
C ILE A 184 -9.21 0.69 -19.13
N PHE A 185 -9.07 1.62 -18.17
CA PHE A 185 -8.39 2.88 -18.44
C PHE A 185 -6.92 2.68 -18.77
N ASN A 186 -6.26 1.68 -18.17
CA ASN A 186 -4.87 1.39 -18.46
C ASN A 186 -4.68 0.91 -19.91
N ALA A 187 -5.55 0.04 -20.41
CA ALA A 187 -5.51 -0.38 -21.81
C ALA A 187 -5.79 0.78 -22.77
N ILE A 188 -6.78 1.63 -22.45
CA ILE A 188 -7.09 2.84 -23.23
C ILE A 188 -5.88 3.77 -23.26
N PHE A 189 -5.33 4.13 -22.11
CA PHE A 189 -4.20 5.07 -22.06
C PHE A 189 -2.92 4.48 -22.64
N ASN A 190 -2.67 3.18 -22.52
CA ASN A 190 -1.56 2.55 -23.21
C ASN A 190 -1.74 2.69 -24.73
N TYR A 191 -2.92 2.38 -25.28
CA TYR A 191 -3.18 2.58 -26.70
C TYR A 191 -2.93 4.03 -27.13
N ILE A 192 -3.41 5.01 -26.36
CA ILE A 192 -3.27 6.44 -26.66
C ILE A 192 -1.83 6.92 -26.54
N PHE A 193 -1.15 6.65 -25.42
CA PHE A 193 0.16 7.22 -25.11
C PHE A 193 1.31 6.45 -25.74
N VAL A 194 1.20 5.13 -25.90
CA VAL A 194 2.26 4.31 -26.50
C VAL A 194 2.29 4.46 -28.02
N HIS A 195 1.13 4.38 -28.68
CA HIS A 195 1.05 4.45 -30.14
C HIS A 195 0.78 5.87 -30.69
N GLY A 196 0.20 6.75 -29.88
CA GLY A 196 -0.18 8.11 -30.29
C GLY A 196 -1.55 8.15 -31.01
N LEU A 197 -2.34 9.19 -30.74
CA LEU A 197 -3.61 9.43 -31.45
C LEU A 197 -3.44 10.20 -32.77
N THR A 198 -2.25 10.74 -33.05
CA THR A 198 -1.99 11.67 -34.17
C THR A 198 -0.56 11.50 -34.69
N SER A 199 -0.30 11.94 -35.92
CA SER A 199 0.94 11.86 -36.72
C SER A 199 2.28 12.25 -36.04
N ASN A 200 2.29 12.68 -34.79
CA ASN A 200 3.49 12.92 -34.00
C ASN A 200 3.67 11.73 -33.06
N GLY A 201 4.70 10.92 -33.30
CA GLY A 201 4.93 9.60 -32.69
C GLY A 201 4.62 9.49 -31.18
N GLY A 202 4.12 8.33 -30.77
CA GLY A 202 3.77 8.05 -29.38
C GLY A 202 4.93 8.18 -28.40
N LEU A 203 4.60 8.35 -27.11
CA LEU A 203 5.54 8.51 -25.99
C LEU A 203 6.29 7.21 -25.63
N GLY A 204 6.09 6.14 -26.40
CA GLY A 204 6.77 4.84 -26.24
C GLY A 204 6.68 4.31 -24.81
N VAL A 205 7.84 3.95 -24.25
CA VAL A 205 7.98 3.39 -22.89
C VAL A 205 7.47 4.35 -21.81
N VAL A 206 7.75 5.65 -21.94
CA VAL A 206 7.25 6.68 -21.00
C VAL A 206 5.73 6.71 -21.02
N GLY A 207 5.13 6.60 -22.22
CA GLY A 207 3.68 6.55 -22.39
C GLY A 207 3.02 5.42 -21.58
N SER A 208 3.62 4.23 -21.53
CA SER A 208 3.10 3.10 -20.76
C SER A 208 3.15 3.33 -19.24
N SER A 209 4.23 3.94 -18.75
CA SER A 209 4.34 4.31 -17.33
C SER A 209 3.39 5.44 -16.92
N LEU A 210 3.15 6.43 -17.79
CA LEU A 210 2.16 7.49 -17.56
C LEU A 210 0.73 6.96 -17.60
N ALA A 211 0.43 6.05 -18.53
CA ALA A 211 -0.86 5.37 -18.62
C ALA A 211 -1.19 4.69 -17.29
N THR A 212 -0.22 3.99 -16.71
CA THR A 212 -0.32 3.41 -15.37
C THR A 212 -0.67 4.44 -14.31
N SER A 213 0.15 5.49 -14.21
CA SER A 213 0.04 6.51 -13.18
C SER A 213 -1.34 7.16 -13.21
N LEU A 214 -1.83 7.48 -14.41
CA LEU A 214 -3.14 8.07 -14.62
C LEU A 214 -4.29 7.11 -14.31
N SER A 215 -4.18 5.82 -14.66
CA SER A 215 -5.18 4.81 -14.29
C SER A 215 -5.30 4.62 -12.78
N LYS A 216 -4.17 4.65 -12.05
CA LYS A 216 -4.16 4.63 -10.57
C LYS A 216 -4.82 5.87 -9.98
N PHE A 217 -4.57 7.04 -10.56
CA PHE A 217 -5.23 8.28 -10.14
C PHE A 217 -6.76 8.23 -10.30
N ILE A 218 -7.26 7.80 -11.45
CA ILE A 218 -8.70 7.62 -11.69
C ILE A 218 -9.29 6.60 -10.71
N SER A 219 -8.55 5.53 -10.44
CA SER A 219 -8.95 4.49 -9.49
C SER A 219 -9.12 5.03 -8.05
N ILE A 220 -8.25 5.95 -7.62
CA ILE A 220 -8.41 6.65 -6.33
C ILE A 220 -9.71 7.46 -6.32
N ILE A 221 -9.94 8.30 -7.34
CA ILE A 221 -11.12 9.16 -7.40
C ILE A 221 -12.38 8.30 -7.31
N LEU A 222 -12.45 7.22 -8.08
CA LEU A 222 -13.59 6.32 -8.05
C LEU A 222 -13.80 5.68 -6.69
N LEU A 223 -12.72 5.20 -6.05
CA LEU A 223 -12.82 4.57 -4.73
C LEU A 223 -13.27 5.58 -3.66
N LEU A 224 -12.80 6.82 -3.73
CA LEU A 224 -13.26 7.91 -2.85
C LEU A 224 -14.75 8.24 -3.09
N LEU A 225 -15.18 8.34 -4.35
CA LEU A 225 -16.58 8.55 -4.70
C LEU A 225 -17.46 7.39 -4.19
N TRP A 226 -16.99 6.15 -4.29
CA TRP A 226 -17.67 4.98 -3.74
C TRP A 226 -17.81 5.06 -2.21
N ILE A 227 -16.71 5.37 -1.50
CA ILE A 227 -16.71 5.56 -0.05
C ILE A 227 -17.67 6.68 0.38
N LYS A 228 -17.74 7.76 -0.40
CA LYS A 228 -18.65 8.89 -0.16
C LYS A 228 -20.10 8.51 -0.42
N TYR A 229 -20.39 7.91 -1.57
CA TYR A 229 -21.74 7.54 -2.01
C TYR A 229 -22.40 6.54 -1.05
N PHE A 230 -21.66 5.51 -0.64
CA PHE A 230 -22.16 4.51 0.33
C PHE A 230 -22.01 4.94 1.80
N ARG A 231 -21.52 6.17 2.06
CA ARG A 231 -21.33 6.73 3.40
C ARG A 231 -20.51 5.86 4.35
N LEU A 232 -19.56 5.08 3.81
CA LEU A 232 -18.71 4.15 4.58
C LEU A 232 -17.78 4.88 5.57
N HIS A 233 -17.46 6.14 5.25
CA HIS A 233 -16.62 7.01 6.05
C HIS A 233 -17.33 7.60 7.28
N LYS A 234 -18.67 7.59 7.35
CA LYS A 234 -19.44 8.38 8.32
C LYS A 234 -19.09 8.08 9.78
N ASP A 235 -18.89 6.80 10.11
CA ASP A 235 -18.65 6.38 11.49
C ASP A 235 -17.14 6.23 11.80
N THR A 236 -16.27 6.30 10.79
CA THR A 236 -14.85 5.91 10.89
C THR A 236 -13.87 7.03 10.53
N TRP A 237 -14.34 8.09 9.86
CA TRP A 237 -13.54 9.24 9.46
C TRP A 237 -14.07 10.52 10.09
N PHE A 238 -13.31 11.06 11.05
CA PHE A 238 -13.65 12.26 11.82
C PHE A 238 -12.94 13.52 11.31
N GLY A 239 -12.35 13.48 10.11
CA GLY A 239 -11.53 14.56 9.56
C GLY A 239 -10.04 14.40 9.88
N PHE A 240 -9.23 15.34 9.35
CA PHE A 240 -7.80 15.39 9.64
C PHE A 240 -7.58 15.86 11.08
N SER A 241 -6.82 15.09 11.85
CA SER A 241 -6.51 15.41 13.24
C SER A 241 -5.01 15.60 13.42
N LYS A 242 -4.62 16.60 14.23
CA LYS A 242 -3.23 16.78 14.67
C LYS A 242 -2.72 15.57 15.46
N GLU A 243 -3.62 14.79 16.06
CA GLU A 243 -3.32 13.53 16.77
C GLU A 243 -2.67 12.46 15.85
N SER A 244 -2.89 12.57 14.54
CA SER A 244 -2.21 11.71 13.57
C SER A 244 -0.69 11.95 13.52
N LEU A 245 -0.23 13.16 13.88
CA LEU A 245 1.17 13.55 13.94
C LEU A 245 1.83 13.24 15.29
N ASN A 246 1.08 12.70 16.27
CA ASN A 246 1.63 12.34 17.56
C ASN A 246 2.75 11.28 17.40
N VAL A 247 3.94 11.63 17.89
CA VAL A 247 5.17 10.83 17.77
C VAL A 247 5.01 9.43 18.35
N GLN A 248 4.26 9.29 19.45
CA GLN A 248 4.02 7.98 20.06
C GLN A 248 3.18 7.08 19.14
N GLY A 249 2.12 7.63 18.54
CA GLY A 249 1.28 6.90 17.60
C GLY A 249 2.01 6.50 16.32
N LEU A 250 2.86 7.37 15.78
CA LEU A 250 3.74 7.06 14.64
C LEU A 250 4.76 5.98 15.00
N LYS A 251 5.37 6.05 16.19
CA LYS A 251 6.31 5.02 16.68
C LYS A 251 5.64 3.66 16.83
N GLU A 252 4.40 3.61 17.34
CA GLU A 252 3.63 2.38 17.44
C GLU A 252 3.28 1.81 16.06
N TYR A 253 2.91 2.66 15.10
CA TYR A 253 2.70 2.23 13.73
C TYR A 253 3.99 1.65 13.13
N LEU A 254 5.10 2.37 13.20
CA LEU A 254 6.39 1.94 12.65
C LEU A 254 6.91 0.65 13.30
N ARG A 255 6.61 0.41 14.58
CA ARG A 255 6.96 -0.84 15.27
C ARG A 255 6.32 -2.08 14.64
N LEU A 256 5.17 -1.93 13.99
CA LEU A 256 4.51 -2.99 13.21
C LEU A 256 4.78 -2.87 11.70
N GLY A 257 4.87 -1.65 11.19
CA GLY A 257 5.06 -1.32 9.78
C GLY A 257 6.45 -1.67 9.27
N ILE A 258 7.52 -1.27 9.95
CA ILE A 258 8.90 -1.56 9.51
C ILE A 258 9.12 -3.08 9.38
N PRO A 259 8.77 -3.92 10.39
CA PRO A 259 8.94 -5.35 10.22
C PRO A 259 8.05 -5.94 9.13
N ALA A 260 6.82 -5.47 8.95
CA ALA A 260 5.96 -5.95 7.85
C ALA A 260 6.51 -5.57 6.47
N GLY A 261 7.09 -4.37 6.37
CA GLY A 261 7.89 -3.88 5.24
C GLY A 261 9.04 -4.83 4.92
N LEU A 262 9.94 -5.00 5.87
CA LEU A 262 11.11 -5.88 5.74
C LEU A 262 10.72 -7.32 5.44
N GLN A 263 9.63 -7.82 6.02
CA GLN A 263 9.14 -9.16 5.75
C GLN A 263 8.81 -9.35 4.26
N LEU A 264 8.06 -8.42 3.67
CA LEU A 264 7.69 -8.45 2.25
C LEU A 264 8.92 -8.22 1.35
N SER A 265 9.78 -7.26 1.72
CA SER A 265 10.99 -6.94 0.98
C SER A 265 11.98 -8.10 0.94
N PHE A 266 12.28 -8.73 2.07
CA PHE A 266 13.21 -9.87 2.13
C PHE A 266 12.73 -11.07 1.31
N GLU A 267 11.43 -11.31 1.31
CA GLU A 267 10.83 -12.36 0.48
C GLU A 267 10.97 -12.01 -1.00
N GLY A 268 10.54 -10.81 -1.40
CA GLY A 268 10.63 -10.34 -2.79
C GLY A 268 12.06 -10.26 -3.33
N TRP A 269 12.96 -9.59 -2.60
CA TRP A 269 14.37 -9.46 -2.98
C TRP A 269 15.08 -10.81 -3.04
N GLY A 270 14.68 -11.79 -2.22
CA GLY A 270 15.17 -13.16 -2.32
C GLY A 270 14.90 -13.75 -3.71
N PHE A 271 13.67 -13.62 -4.22
CA PHE A 271 13.33 -14.07 -5.57
C PHE A 271 14.12 -13.31 -6.65
N GLU A 272 14.27 -11.99 -6.52
CA GLU A 272 15.01 -11.20 -7.51
C GLU A 272 16.51 -11.56 -7.57
N ILE A 273 17.12 -11.85 -6.42
CA ILE A 273 18.50 -12.36 -6.38
C ILE A 273 18.58 -13.69 -7.13
N LEU A 274 17.59 -14.58 -6.97
CA LEU A 274 17.54 -15.84 -7.73
C LEU A 274 17.35 -15.61 -9.22
N THR A 275 16.52 -14.64 -9.63
CA THR A 275 16.38 -14.24 -11.03
C THR A 275 17.72 -13.81 -11.60
N ILE A 276 18.46 -12.94 -10.90
CA ILE A 276 19.79 -12.48 -11.31
C ILE A 276 20.76 -13.66 -11.43
N LEU A 277 20.80 -14.54 -10.43
CA LEU A 277 21.65 -15.74 -10.46
C LEU A 277 21.29 -16.67 -11.62
N SER A 278 20.00 -16.82 -11.95
CA SER A 278 19.56 -17.64 -13.08
C SER A 278 20.11 -17.13 -14.42
N GLY A 279 20.24 -15.80 -14.56
CA GLY A 279 20.82 -15.16 -15.74
C GLY A 279 22.30 -15.47 -15.96
N THR A 280 23.05 -15.84 -14.92
CA THR A 280 24.48 -16.16 -15.04
C THR A 280 24.76 -17.48 -15.77
N PHE A 281 23.77 -18.37 -15.86
CA PHE A 281 23.91 -19.68 -16.52
C PHE A 281 23.58 -19.65 -18.02
N GLY A 282 23.10 -18.52 -18.54
CA GLY A 282 22.76 -18.34 -19.96
C GLY A 282 21.25 -18.14 -20.24
N PRO A 283 20.90 -17.79 -21.49
CA PRO A 283 19.53 -17.38 -21.86
C PRO A 283 18.50 -18.49 -21.66
N THR A 284 18.80 -19.73 -22.07
CA THR A 284 17.89 -20.89 -21.90
C THR A 284 17.50 -21.10 -20.44
N GLN A 285 18.44 -20.89 -19.52
CA GLN A 285 18.26 -21.05 -18.08
C GLN A 285 17.40 -19.93 -17.49
N LEU A 286 17.68 -18.69 -17.88
CA LEU A 286 16.90 -17.51 -17.48
C LEU A 286 15.45 -17.59 -17.99
N ASP A 287 15.24 -18.02 -19.23
CA ASP A 287 13.91 -18.17 -19.82
C ASP A 287 13.11 -19.24 -19.09
N GLY A 288 13.73 -20.40 -18.81
CA GLY A 288 13.10 -21.46 -18.02
C GLY A 288 12.72 -21.01 -16.60
N HIS A 289 13.60 -20.25 -15.94
CA HIS A 289 13.33 -19.65 -14.64
C HIS A 289 12.15 -18.66 -14.71
N SER A 290 12.16 -17.75 -15.69
CA SER A 290 11.14 -16.71 -15.86
C SER A 290 9.75 -17.30 -16.15
N ILE A 291 9.67 -18.33 -16.99
CA ILE A 291 8.41 -19.06 -17.24
C ILE A 291 7.89 -19.69 -15.95
N ALA A 292 8.75 -20.37 -15.20
CA ALA A 292 8.37 -20.99 -13.93
C ALA A 292 7.93 -19.94 -12.89
N MET A 293 8.64 -18.81 -12.78
CA MET A 293 8.30 -17.71 -11.87
C MET A 293 6.96 -17.06 -12.23
N ASN A 294 6.70 -16.80 -13.52
CA ASN A 294 5.42 -16.23 -13.97
C ASN A 294 4.24 -17.14 -13.59
N PHE A 295 4.39 -18.44 -13.78
CA PHE A 295 3.37 -19.41 -13.39
C PHE A 295 3.19 -19.45 -11.86
N THR A 296 4.30 -19.49 -11.12
CA THR A 296 4.34 -19.47 -9.65
C THR A 296 3.62 -18.24 -9.11
N PHE A 297 3.94 -17.05 -9.63
CA PHE A 297 3.35 -15.77 -9.24
C PHE A 297 1.83 -15.73 -9.46
N LEU A 298 1.34 -16.29 -10.57
CA LEU A 298 -0.08 -16.41 -10.84
C LEU A 298 -0.77 -17.28 -9.77
N THR A 299 -0.21 -18.44 -9.45
CA THR A 299 -0.79 -19.35 -8.45
C THR A 299 -0.68 -18.81 -7.02
N PHE A 300 0.33 -17.99 -6.72
CA PHE A 300 0.55 -17.34 -5.43
C PHE A 300 -0.54 -16.33 -5.04
N MET A 301 -1.29 -15.80 -6.01
CA MET A 301 -2.41 -14.89 -5.70
C MET A 301 -3.48 -15.57 -4.84
N MET A 302 -3.63 -16.89 -4.96
CA MET A 302 -4.59 -17.69 -4.19
C MET A 302 -4.28 -17.71 -2.68
N PRO A 303 -3.11 -18.19 -2.20
CA PRO A 303 -2.78 -18.16 -0.78
C PRO A 303 -2.66 -16.73 -0.25
N LEU A 304 -2.11 -15.79 -1.03
CA LEU A 304 -2.00 -14.39 -0.62
C LEU A 304 -3.37 -13.79 -0.27
N SER A 305 -4.39 -14.05 -1.10
CA SER A 305 -5.73 -13.50 -0.90
C SER A 305 -6.44 -14.09 0.32
N LEU A 306 -6.26 -15.40 0.55
CA LEU A 306 -6.76 -16.06 1.76
C LEU A 306 -6.04 -15.54 3.01
N SER A 307 -4.74 -15.30 2.92
CA SER A 307 -3.91 -14.75 3.99
C SER A 307 -4.36 -13.33 4.40
N ILE A 308 -4.73 -12.47 3.44
CA ILE A 308 -5.31 -11.15 3.71
C ILE A 308 -6.66 -11.29 4.44
N ALA A 309 -7.58 -12.11 3.91
CA ALA A 309 -8.89 -12.32 4.51
C ALA A 309 -8.78 -12.88 5.94
N LEU A 310 -7.87 -13.82 6.16
CA LEU A 310 -7.62 -14.42 7.47
C LEU A 310 -6.99 -13.44 8.45
N SER A 311 -6.05 -12.60 8.00
CA SER A 311 -5.44 -11.53 8.80
C SER A 311 -6.49 -10.57 9.34
N VAL A 312 -7.38 -10.07 8.47
CA VAL A 312 -8.48 -9.19 8.85
C VAL A 312 -9.42 -9.89 9.82
N ARG A 313 -9.85 -11.12 9.50
CA ARG A 313 -10.78 -11.88 10.35
C ARG A 313 -10.22 -12.12 11.75
N ILE A 314 -8.96 -12.52 11.87
CA ILE A 314 -8.31 -12.76 13.16
C ILE A 314 -8.18 -11.45 13.94
N GLY A 315 -7.74 -10.37 13.29
CA GLY A 315 -7.60 -9.08 13.96
C GLY A 315 -8.95 -8.56 14.49
N GLN A 316 -10.03 -8.68 13.73
CA GLN A 316 -11.39 -8.34 14.21
C GLN A 316 -11.82 -9.18 15.41
N LEU A 317 -11.55 -10.50 15.40
CA LEU A 317 -11.91 -11.39 16.51
C LEU A 317 -11.10 -11.11 17.77
N LEU A 318 -9.82 -10.74 17.63
CA LEU A 318 -8.99 -10.32 18.75
C LEU A 318 -9.48 -8.99 19.34
N GLY A 319 -9.80 -8.02 18.49
CA GLY A 319 -10.39 -6.74 18.91
C GLY A 319 -11.73 -6.91 19.63
N SER A 320 -12.54 -7.88 19.21
CA SER A 320 -13.83 -8.20 19.85
C SER A 320 -13.72 -9.12 21.07
N LYS A 321 -12.51 -9.37 21.57
CA LYS A 321 -12.22 -10.24 22.73
C LYS A 321 -12.66 -11.71 22.56
N ASN A 322 -12.64 -12.25 21.34
CA ASN A 322 -13.10 -13.60 21.05
C ASN A 322 -11.94 -14.54 20.64
N ALA A 323 -11.10 -14.89 21.64
CA ALA A 323 -9.94 -15.77 21.47
C ALA A 323 -10.30 -17.16 20.91
N ALA A 324 -11.39 -17.76 21.40
CA ALA A 324 -11.83 -19.09 20.98
C ALA A 324 -12.19 -19.13 19.49
N GLN A 325 -12.88 -18.09 18.99
CA GLN A 325 -13.21 -17.99 17.58
C GLN A 325 -11.97 -17.69 16.74
N ALA A 326 -11.04 -16.84 17.20
CA ALA A 326 -9.79 -16.57 16.47
C ALA A 326 -8.95 -17.84 16.28
N LYS A 327 -8.86 -18.69 17.30
CA LYS A 327 -8.24 -20.02 17.23
C LYS A 327 -8.92 -20.94 16.23
N ARG A 328 -10.26 -20.91 16.18
CA ARG A 328 -11.05 -21.71 15.24
C ARG A 328 -10.87 -21.23 13.81
N SER A 329 -10.99 -19.93 13.54
CA SER A 329 -10.78 -19.33 12.22
C SER A 329 -9.38 -19.65 11.70
N THR A 330 -8.37 -19.63 12.57
CA THR A 330 -7.00 -20.04 12.23
C THR A 330 -6.93 -21.49 11.75
N ARG A 331 -7.51 -22.44 12.50
CA ARG A 331 -7.52 -23.87 12.12
C ARG A 331 -8.25 -24.10 10.79
N ILE A 332 -9.38 -23.42 10.58
CA ILE A 332 -10.17 -23.53 9.36
C ILE A 332 -9.42 -22.91 8.18
N GLY A 333 -8.83 -21.72 8.36
CA GLY A 333 -8.00 -21.05 7.35
C GLY A 333 -6.82 -21.91 6.92
N PHE A 334 -6.15 -22.59 7.85
CA PHE A 334 -5.12 -23.59 7.50
C PHE A 334 -5.68 -24.75 6.68
N ALA A 335 -6.79 -25.36 7.11
CA ALA A 335 -7.37 -26.48 6.37
C ALA A 335 -7.75 -26.09 4.93
N ILE A 336 -8.32 -24.91 4.73
CA ILE A 336 -8.63 -24.36 3.41
C ILE A 336 -7.35 -24.16 2.60
N THR A 337 -6.35 -23.48 3.19
CA THR A 337 -5.05 -23.22 2.53
C THR A 337 -4.40 -24.52 2.07
N MET A 338 -4.29 -25.50 2.96
CA MET A 338 -3.61 -26.77 2.65
C MET A 338 -4.35 -27.54 1.56
N SER A 339 -5.68 -27.62 1.64
CA SER A 339 -6.47 -28.28 0.60
C SER A 339 -6.27 -27.61 -0.77
N LEU A 340 -6.26 -26.28 -0.78
CA LEU A 340 -6.05 -25.49 -1.99
C LEU A 340 -4.62 -25.63 -2.53
N MET A 341 -3.61 -25.61 -1.66
CA MET A 341 -2.21 -25.74 -2.07
C MET A 341 -1.89 -27.14 -2.59
N VAL A 342 -2.48 -28.19 -2.00
CA VAL A 342 -2.38 -29.56 -2.57
C VAL A 342 -2.96 -29.59 -3.97
N PHE A 343 -4.15 -28.99 -4.17
CA PHE A 343 -4.79 -28.94 -5.49
C PHE A 343 -3.94 -28.17 -6.52
N ILE A 344 -3.42 -27.00 -6.15
CA ILE A 344 -2.57 -26.18 -7.03
C ILE A 344 -1.27 -26.92 -7.37
N SER A 345 -0.59 -27.47 -6.35
CA SER A 345 0.68 -28.18 -6.53
C SER A 345 0.51 -29.43 -7.40
N LEU A 346 -0.59 -30.18 -7.21
CA LEU A 346 -0.92 -31.32 -8.04
C LEU A 346 -1.20 -30.90 -9.49
N THR A 347 -1.97 -29.84 -9.68
CA THR A 347 -2.27 -29.30 -11.01
C THR A 347 -0.97 -28.92 -11.73
N GLN A 348 -0.09 -28.18 -11.05
CA GLN A 348 1.20 -27.75 -11.57
C GLN A 348 2.13 -28.92 -11.93
N PHE A 349 2.13 -29.97 -11.11
CA PHE A 349 2.90 -31.18 -11.39
C PHE A 349 2.37 -31.93 -12.64
N LEU A 350 1.05 -32.04 -12.78
CA LEU A 350 0.41 -32.72 -13.91
C LEU A 350 0.57 -31.94 -15.22
N THR A 351 0.56 -30.61 -15.16
CA THR A 351 0.69 -29.74 -16.35
C THR A 351 2.14 -29.40 -16.71
N ARG A 352 3.14 -30.02 -16.05
CA ARG A 352 4.56 -29.69 -16.22
C ARG A 352 5.09 -29.75 -17.66
N HIS A 353 4.52 -30.62 -18.49
CA HIS A 353 4.91 -30.75 -19.90
C HIS A 353 4.15 -29.78 -20.82
N VAL A 354 2.99 -29.27 -20.39
CA VAL A 354 2.14 -28.39 -21.19
C VAL A 354 2.53 -26.93 -21.01
N ILE A 355 2.85 -26.51 -19.78
CA ILE A 355 3.14 -25.10 -19.47
C ILE A 355 4.29 -24.56 -20.32
N GLY A 356 5.40 -25.29 -20.45
CA GLY A 356 6.52 -24.86 -21.29
C GLY A 356 6.11 -24.62 -22.75
N MET A 357 5.21 -25.44 -23.29
CA MET A 357 4.73 -25.32 -24.67
C MET A 357 3.86 -24.09 -24.91
N ILE A 358 3.20 -23.58 -23.87
CA ILE A 358 2.37 -22.36 -23.96
C ILE A 358 3.26 -21.11 -24.10
N TYR A 359 4.41 -21.10 -23.43
CA TYR A 359 5.27 -19.91 -23.36
C TYR A 359 6.30 -19.83 -24.50
N THR A 360 6.86 -20.95 -24.93
CA THR A 360 7.94 -20.95 -25.93
C THR A 360 7.86 -22.12 -26.88
N LYS A 361 8.41 -21.94 -28.09
CA LYS A 361 8.60 -23.00 -29.09
C LYS A 361 9.94 -23.72 -28.94
N GLU A 362 10.85 -23.19 -28.14
CA GLU A 362 12.18 -23.75 -27.95
C GLU A 362 12.14 -24.98 -27.06
N LYS A 363 12.55 -26.13 -27.61
CA LYS A 363 12.45 -27.43 -26.92
C LYS A 363 13.34 -27.51 -25.68
N GLU A 364 14.51 -26.87 -25.70
CA GLU A 364 15.43 -26.89 -24.56
C GLU A 364 14.83 -26.20 -23.33
N VAL A 365 14.24 -25.02 -23.53
CA VAL A 365 13.52 -24.29 -22.48
C VAL A 365 12.30 -25.10 -21.99
N GLN A 366 11.54 -25.72 -22.89
CA GLN A 366 10.41 -26.58 -22.50
C GLN A 366 10.83 -27.76 -21.61
N ILE A 367 11.94 -28.42 -21.96
CA ILE A 367 12.49 -29.53 -21.17
C ILE A 367 12.90 -29.03 -19.79
N LEU A 368 13.64 -27.92 -19.73
CA LEU A 368 14.06 -27.31 -18.47
C LEU A 368 12.87 -26.95 -17.56
N VAL A 369 11.84 -26.28 -18.11
CA VAL A 369 10.61 -25.95 -17.38
C VAL A 369 9.95 -27.23 -16.82
N SER A 370 9.93 -28.32 -17.59
CA SER A 370 9.36 -29.59 -17.13
C SER A 370 10.11 -30.23 -15.95
N HIS A 371 11.39 -29.89 -15.77
CA HIS A 371 12.19 -30.28 -14.60
C HIS A 371 12.02 -29.34 -13.41
N ILE A 372 11.82 -28.04 -13.66
CA ILE A 372 11.63 -27.02 -12.61
C ILE A 372 10.24 -27.15 -11.99
N LEU A 373 9.19 -27.33 -12.79
CA LEU A 373 7.80 -27.28 -12.31
C LEU A 373 7.44 -28.29 -11.20
N PRO A 374 7.96 -29.53 -11.18
CA PRO A 374 7.79 -30.43 -10.05
C PRO A 374 8.38 -29.89 -8.73
N ILE A 375 9.52 -29.21 -8.81
CA ILE A 375 10.17 -28.60 -7.64
C ILE A 375 9.36 -27.38 -7.21
N SER A 376 8.95 -26.55 -8.18
CA SER A 376 8.09 -25.40 -7.94
C SER A 376 6.73 -25.82 -7.33
N ALA A 377 6.17 -26.98 -7.71
CA ALA A 377 4.96 -27.51 -7.08
C ALA A 377 5.18 -27.84 -5.59
N LEU A 378 6.30 -28.46 -5.23
CA LEU A 378 6.64 -28.71 -3.83
C LEU A 378 6.86 -27.39 -3.07
N PHE A 379 7.59 -26.47 -3.69
CA PHE A 379 7.82 -25.11 -3.20
C PHE A 379 6.50 -24.38 -2.93
N GLN A 380 5.53 -24.43 -3.86
CA GLN A 380 4.24 -23.72 -3.78
C GLN A 380 3.40 -24.20 -2.59
N PHE A 381 3.50 -25.47 -2.25
CA PHE A 381 2.84 -26.03 -1.08
C PHE A 381 3.34 -25.40 0.23
N PHE A 382 4.67 -25.32 0.40
CA PHE A 382 5.26 -24.68 1.56
C PHE A 382 5.06 -23.16 1.54
N ASP A 383 5.08 -22.57 0.35
CA ASP A 383 4.84 -21.16 0.15
C ASP A 383 3.43 -20.77 0.63
N GLY A 384 2.39 -21.44 0.13
CA GLY A 384 1.03 -21.13 0.59
C GLY A 384 0.86 -21.36 2.10
N PHE A 385 1.52 -22.37 2.68
CA PHE A 385 1.51 -22.57 4.13
C PHE A 385 2.18 -21.42 4.90
N GLN A 386 3.39 -21.00 4.49
CA GLN A 386 4.09 -19.90 5.13
C GLN A 386 3.30 -18.59 4.98
N THR A 387 2.76 -18.28 3.79
CA THR A 387 1.96 -17.07 3.53
C THR A 387 0.73 -17.01 4.42
N THR A 388 0.04 -18.13 4.65
CA THR A 388 -1.09 -18.18 5.59
C THR A 388 -0.63 -17.97 7.04
N CYS A 389 0.50 -18.56 7.46
CA CYS A 389 1.08 -18.28 8.77
C CYS A 389 1.41 -16.79 8.95
N GLN A 390 1.99 -16.16 7.93
CA GLN A 390 2.28 -14.73 7.94
C GLN A 390 0.99 -13.90 8.08
N GLY A 391 -0.10 -14.28 7.42
CA GLY A 391 -1.41 -13.63 7.58
C GLY A 391 -1.94 -13.69 9.01
N ILE A 392 -1.80 -14.85 9.67
CA ILE A 392 -2.19 -15.02 11.08
C ILE A 392 -1.31 -14.16 11.99
N ILE A 393 0.00 -14.15 11.75
CA ILE A 393 0.97 -13.33 12.49
C ILE A 393 0.65 -11.84 12.34
N ARG A 394 0.30 -11.39 11.13
CA ARG A 394 -0.19 -10.02 10.88
C ARG A 394 -1.46 -9.72 11.64
N GLY A 395 -2.46 -10.60 11.61
CA GLY A 395 -3.69 -10.43 12.40
C GLY A 395 -3.45 -10.30 13.92
N THR A 396 -2.44 -10.99 14.46
CA THR A 396 -2.03 -10.88 15.88
C THR A 396 -1.12 -9.69 16.21
N GLY A 397 -0.58 -9.01 15.19
CA GLY A 397 0.38 -7.92 15.35
C GLY A 397 1.78 -8.38 15.79
N LYS A 398 2.24 -9.53 15.28
CA LYS A 398 3.56 -10.13 15.58
C LYS A 398 4.55 -10.04 14.41
N ASN A 399 4.45 -9.00 13.58
CA ASN A 399 5.21 -8.83 12.32
C ASN A 399 6.72 -8.97 12.48
N LYS A 400 7.29 -8.56 13.63
CA LYS A 400 8.73 -8.73 13.93
C LYS A 400 9.21 -10.17 13.84
N ILE A 401 8.41 -11.13 14.30
CA ILE A 401 8.75 -12.55 14.23
C ILE A 401 8.76 -12.99 12.76
N GLY A 402 7.75 -12.59 11.99
CA GLY A 402 7.67 -12.87 10.56
C GLY A 402 8.89 -12.37 9.78
N ALA A 403 9.29 -11.12 10.02
CA ALA A 403 10.45 -10.51 9.35
C ALA A 403 11.77 -11.26 9.63
N ILE A 404 12.04 -11.58 10.91
CA ILE A 404 13.25 -12.30 11.31
C ILE A 404 13.28 -13.69 10.69
N VAL A 405 12.15 -14.41 10.72
CA VAL A 405 12.06 -15.76 10.17
C VAL A 405 12.22 -15.74 8.65
N ASN A 406 11.60 -14.79 7.93
CA ASN A 406 11.83 -14.64 6.48
C ASN A 406 13.30 -14.36 6.18
N PHE A 407 13.94 -13.43 6.89
CA PHE A 407 15.35 -13.12 6.68
C PHE A 407 16.24 -14.36 6.84
N ILE A 408 16.10 -15.10 7.95
CA ILE A 408 16.89 -16.31 8.20
C ILE A 408 16.60 -17.36 7.13
N SER A 409 15.33 -17.58 6.81
CA SER A 409 14.93 -18.65 5.90
C SER A 409 15.38 -18.41 4.46
N PHE A 410 15.28 -17.18 3.96
CA PHE A 410 15.69 -16.85 2.60
C PHE A 410 17.20 -16.59 2.49
N TYR A 411 17.81 -15.84 3.43
CA TYR A 411 19.20 -15.38 3.28
C TYR A 411 20.22 -16.28 3.97
N VAL A 412 19.88 -16.90 5.10
CA VAL A 412 20.82 -17.75 5.85
C VAL A 412 20.71 -19.21 5.42
N VAL A 413 19.53 -19.64 4.97
CA VAL A 413 19.27 -21.02 4.51
C VAL A 413 19.10 -21.08 3.00
N GLY A 414 18.05 -20.45 2.46
CA GLY A 414 17.65 -20.57 1.06
C GLY A 414 18.79 -20.22 0.09
N LEU A 415 19.30 -18.99 0.14
CA LEU A 415 20.35 -18.49 -0.75
C LEU A 415 21.63 -19.35 -0.71
N PRO A 416 22.22 -19.68 0.46
CA PRO A 416 23.37 -20.58 0.52
C PRO A 416 23.12 -21.94 -0.11
N PHE A 417 21.99 -22.60 0.20
CA PHE A 417 21.67 -23.89 -0.42
C PHE A 417 21.42 -23.76 -1.93
N SER A 418 20.80 -22.67 -2.38
CA SER A 418 20.63 -22.37 -3.80
C SER A 418 21.98 -22.27 -4.51
N CYS A 419 22.93 -21.52 -3.94
CA CYS A 419 24.27 -21.37 -4.50
C CYS A 419 25.05 -22.69 -4.49
N ILE A 420 24.98 -23.48 -3.41
CA ILE A 420 25.66 -24.77 -3.32
C ILE A 420 25.13 -25.71 -4.40
N PHE A 421 23.81 -25.83 -4.56
CA PHE A 421 23.24 -26.73 -5.56
C PHE A 421 23.45 -26.23 -6.99
N ALA A 422 23.35 -24.94 -7.22
CA ALA A 422 23.52 -24.37 -8.56
C ALA A 422 24.98 -24.43 -9.03
N PHE A 423 25.93 -23.97 -8.21
CA PHE A 423 27.34 -23.83 -8.60
C PHE A 423 28.22 -25.02 -8.20
N ALA A 424 28.10 -25.53 -6.97
CA ALA A 424 28.98 -26.60 -6.50
C ALA A 424 28.53 -27.99 -6.96
N LEU A 425 27.23 -28.24 -7.08
CA LEU A 425 26.68 -29.49 -7.63
C LEU A 425 26.37 -29.40 -9.13
N HIS A 426 26.68 -28.28 -9.78
CA HIS A 426 26.44 -28.03 -11.20
C HIS A 426 25.00 -28.37 -11.65
N LYS A 427 24.01 -28.03 -10.82
CA LYS A 427 22.58 -28.19 -11.17
C LYS A 427 21.93 -26.91 -11.69
N GLU A 428 22.70 -25.84 -11.86
CA GLU A 428 22.28 -24.58 -12.47
C GLU A 428 20.95 -24.08 -11.86
N VAL A 429 19.98 -23.64 -12.67
CA VAL A 429 18.68 -23.11 -12.21
C VAL A 429 17.88 -24.15 -11.42
N VAL A 430 17.96 -25.43 -11.78
CA VAL A 430 17.29 -26.50 -11.03
C VAL A 430 17.82 -26.54 -9.59
N GLY A 431 19.12 -26.32 -9.40
CA GLY A 431 19.75 -26.17 -8.09
C GLY A 431 19.22 -24.96 -7.30
N LEU A 432 19.04 -23.81 -7.97
CA LEU A 432 18.47 -22.61 -7.34
C LEU A 432 17.06 -22.87 -6.78
N TRP A 433 16.20 -23.55 -7.54
CA TRP A 433 14.84 -23.89 -7.10
C TRP A 433 14.81 -24.86 -5.92
N TRP A 434 15.73 -25.81 -5.86
CA TRP A 434 15.85 -26.71 -4.71
C TRP A 434 16.27 -25.96 -3.43
N GLY A 435 17.26 -25.08 -3.53
CA GLY A 435 17.69 -24.27 -2.38
C GLY A 435 16.58 -23.35 -1.87
N LEU A 436 15.84 -22.72 -2.78
CA LEU A 436 14.67 -21.91 -2.46
C LEU A 436 13.58 -22.74 -1.76
N CYS A 437 13.30 -23.93 -2.27
CA CYS A 437 12.35 -24.85 -1.65
C CYS A 437 12.76 -25.20 -0.20
N ILE A 438 14.05 -25.45 0.06
CA ILE A 438 14.55 -25.71 1.43
C ILE A 438 14.36 -24.48 2.33
N GLY A 439 14.67 -23.28 1.82
CA GLY A 439 14.46 -22.03 2.55
C GLY A 439 12.99 -21.87 2.95
N LEU A 440 12.07 -22.09 2.01
CA LEU A 440 10.63 -22.05 2.29
C LEU A 440 10.16 -23.12 3.26
N CYS A 441 10.66 -24.35 3.14
CA CYS A 441 10.37 -25.42 4.10
C CYS A 441 10.76 -24.99 5.52
N ALA A 442 11.94 -24.40 5.69
CA ALA A 442 12.40 -23.89 6.99
C ALA A 442 11.49 -22.77 7.49
N CYS A 443 11.12 -21.82 6.62
CA CYS A 443 10.20 -20.73 6.95
C CYS A 443 8.84 -21.26 7.42
N ALA A 444 8.26 -22.17 6.64
CA ALA A 444 7.00 -22.84 6.92
C ALA A 444 7.04 -23.54 8.29
N ILE A 445 8.06 -24.35 8.58
CA ILE A 445 8.19 -25.06 9.86
C ILE A 445 8.25 -24.07 11.03
N VAL A 446 9.08 -23.03 10.92
CA VAL A 446 9.27 -22.07 12.01
C VAL A 446 8.01 -21.23 12.22
N LEU A 447 7.44 -20.62 11.18
CA LEU A 447 6.20 -19.83 11.30
C LEU A 447 5.01 -20.69 11.74
N GLY A 448 4.90 -21.93 11.24
CA GLY A 448 3.90 -22.89 11.67
C GLY A 448 4.03 -23.20 13.17
N SER A 449 5.25 -23.42 13.67
CA SER A 449 5.50 -23.65 15.09
C SER A 449 5.12 -22.45 15.96
N VAL A 450 5.39 -21.23 15.49
CA VAL A 450 5.00 -19.99 16.17
C VAL A 450 3.48 -19.91 16.27
N VAL A 451 2.78 -20.18 15.16
CA VAL A 451 1.31 -20.11 15.12
C VAL A 451 0.65 -21.16 16.01
N LEU A 452 1.18 -22.38 16.05
CA LEU A 452 0.69 -23.44 16.94
C LEU A 452 0.86 -23.10 18.43
N ARG A 453 1.87 -22.30 18.77
CA ARG A 453 2.18 -21.85 20.15
C ARG A 453 1.52 -20.52 20.53
N ILE A 454 0.64 -19.96 19.70
CA ILE A 454 -0.07 -18.72 20.05
C ILE A 454 -0.97 -18.97 21.26
N ASN A 455 -0.71 -18.21 22.33
CA ASN A 455 -1.64 -18.05 23.43
C ASN A 455 -2.68 -16.99 23.05
N TRP A 456 -3.87 -17.45 22.67
CA TRP A 456 -4.93 -16.59 22.13
C TRP A 456 -5.46 -15.58 23.14
N ASP A 457 -5.56 -15.95 24.42
CA ASP A 457 -6.05 -15.05 25.46
C ASP A 457 -5.06 -13.89 25.69
N ALA A 458 -3.77 -14.20 25.75
CA ALA A 458 -2.73 -13.17 25.86
C ALA A 458 -2.66 -12.25 24.61
N GLU A 459 -3.02 -12.74 23.43
CA GLU A 459 -3.08 -11.91 22.23
C GLU A 459 -4.34 -11.02 22.19
N VAL A 460 -5.45 -11.46 22.77
CA VAL A 460 -6.62 -10.60 23.01
C VAL A 460 -6.23 -9.44 23.92
N ASP A 461 -5.54 -9.71 25.04
CA ASP A 461 -5.11 -8.66 25.96
C ASP A 461 -4.19 -7.64 25.28
N LYS A 462 -3.26 -8.11 24.43
CA LYS A 462 -2.39 -7.22 23.65
C LYS A 462 -3.17 -6.42 22.61
N ALA A 463 -4.14 -7.02 21.93
CA ALA A 463 -4.99 -6.31 20.97
C ALA A 463 -5.77 -5.20 21.68
N ILE A 464 -6.38 -5.50 22.84
CA ILE A 464 -7.08 -4.51 23.66
C ILE A 464 -6.13 -3.40 24.13
N LYS A 465 -4.92 -3.76 24.60
CA LYS A 465 -3.90 -2.78 25.00
C LYS A 465 -3.49 -1.85 23.87
N ARG A 466 -3.31 -2.37 22.65
CA ARG A 466 -3.01 -1.54 21.47
C ARG A 466 -4.18 -0.61 21.17
N THR A 467 -5.41 -1.09 21.23
CA THR A 467 -6.58 -0.25 20.95
C THR A 467 -6.82 0.77 22.09
N SER A 468 -6.49 0.44 23.34
CA SER A 468 -6.65 1.34 24.51
C SER A 468 -5.49 2.31 24.71
N SER A 469 -4.24 1.98 24.36
CA SER A 469 -3.13 2.94 24.38
C SER A 469 -3.40 4.13 23.48
N PHE A 470 -4.12 3.91 22.37
CA PHE A 470 -4.61 5.02 21.55
C PHE A 470 -5.72 5.82 22.22
N VAL A 471 -6.57 5.22 23.07
CA VAL A 471 -7.58 5.96 23.87
C VAL A 471 -6.92 6.84 24.92
N GLU A 472 -5.89 6.34 25.61
CA GLU A 472 -5.15 7.14 26.59
C GLU A 472 -4.42 8.31 25.92
N LEU A 473 -3.86 8.11 24.73
CA LEU A 473 -3.27 9.19 23.94
C LEU A 473 -4.30 10.25 23.52
N ASP A 474 -5.50 9.82 23.12
CA ASP A 474 -6.61 10.71 22.74
C ASP A 474 -7.06 11.55 23.94
N GLN A 475 -7.24 10.94 25.11
CA GLN A 475 -7.62 11.64 26.34
C GLN A 475 -6.57 12.66 26.80
N LEU A 476 -5.28 12.32 26.70
CA LEU A 476 -4.20 13.24 27.06
C LEU A 476 -4.09 14.45 26.13
N ASP A 477 -4.41 14.27 24.85
CA ASP A 477 -4.39 15.36 23.87
C ASP A 477 -5.66 16.22 23.98
N ASP A 478 -6.83 15.64 24.27
CA ASP A 478 -8.07 16.37 24.59
C ASP A 478 -7.93 17.19 25.89
N GLU A 479 -7.33 16.63 26.94
CA GLU A 479 -7.03 17.37 28.18
C GLU A 479 -6.10 18.55 27.94
N LYS A 480 -5.07 18.39 27.09
CA LYS A 480 -4.18 19.50 26.71
C LYS A 480 -4.91 20.56 25.90
N ALA A 481 -5.75 20.17 24.95
CA ALA A 481 -6.55 21.10 24.17
C ALA A 481 -7.49 21.92 25.07
N SER A 482 -8.18 21.26 26.02
CA SER A 482 -9.04 21.95 26.98
C SER A 482 -8.29 22.90 27.92
N LYS A 483 -7.03 22.58 28.29
CA LYS A 483 -6.19 23.46 29.11
C LYS A 483 -5.74 24.69 28.33
N ILE A 484 -5.43 24.53 27.05
CA ILE A 484 -5.07 25.67 26.18
C ILE A 484 -6.29 26.57 25.97
N GLU A 485 -7.47 26.01 25.73
CA GLU A 485 -8.72 26.79 25.63
C GLU A 485 -9.04 27.51 26.96
N GLN A 486 -8.82 26.86 28.11
CA GLN A 486 -8.98 27.51 29.42
C GLN A 486 -7.95 28.60 29.69
N GLU A 487 -6.69 28.43 29.29
CA GLU A 487 -5.66 29.46 29.40
C GLU A 487 -5.96 30.67 28.49
N GLU A 488 -6.48 30.43 27.28
CA GLU A 488 -6.94 31.50 26.37
C GLU A 488 -8.19 32.23 26.91
N GLU A 489 -9.16 31.51 27.50
CA GLU A 489 -10.32 32.11 28.16
C GLU A 489 -9.93 32.92 29.41
N ASP A 490 -9.03 32.40 30.25
CA ASP A 490 -8.55 33.09 31.46
C ASP A 490 -7.75 34.36 31.13
N ASP A 491 -6.97 34.36 30.05
CA ASP A 491 -6.26 35.56 29.57
C ASP A 491 -7.24 36.58 28.96
N PHE A 492 -8.29 36.13 28.26
CA PHE A 492 -9.36 37.01 27.76
C PHE A 492 -10.19 37.63 28.89
N ASP A 493 -10.49 36.86 29.94
CA ASP A 493 -11.22 37.33 31.13
C ASP A 493 -10.39 38.27 32.01
N LYS A 494 -9.06 38.09 32.07
CA LYS A 494 -8.15 39.07 32.68
C LYS A 494 -8.14 40.38 31.91
N PHE A 495 -8.10 40.32 30.57
CA PHE A 495 -8.15 41.51 29.72
C PHE A 495 -9.46 42.30 29.94
N ASN A 496 -10.61 41.61 30.04
CA ASN A 496 -11.90 42.25 30.31
C ASN A 496 -12.06 42.79 31.75
N LYS A 497 -11.33 42.27 32.73
CA LYS A 497 -11.41 42.73 34.13
C LYS A 497 -10.50 43.93 34.44
N GLU A 498 -9.48 44.18 33.63
CA GLU A 498 -8.61 45.35 33.79
C GLU A 498 -9.16 46.63 33.13
N GLU A 499 -10.23 46.57 32.34
CA GLU A 499 -10.92 47.74 31.79
C GLU A 499 -12.33 47.96 32.37
N THR A 500 -12.47 48.96 33.25
CA THR A 500 -13.78 49.57 33.55
C THR A 500 -14.35 50.32 32.32
N PRO A 501 -15.69 50.39 32.16
CA PRO A 501 -16.32 50.61 30.86
C PRO A 501 -16.17 52.06 30.35
N GLY A 502 -15.29 52.24 29.36
CA GLY A 502 -15.07 53.49 28.63
C GLY A 502 -15.46 53.36 27.17
N SER A 503 -16.75 53.54 26.87
CA SER A 503 -17.33 53.72 25.52
C SER A 503 -17.31 52.52 24.57
N LEU A 504 -18.47 52.26 23.99
CA LEU A 504 -18.76 51.25 22.95
C LEU A 504 -17.96 51.46 21.63
N SER A 505 -17.11 52.48 21.57
CA SER A 505 -16.36 52.89 20.38
C SER A 505 -15.05 52.10 20.20
N ASP A 506 -14.42 51.68 21.29
CA ASP A 506 -13.09 51.04 21.25
C ASP A 506 -13.17 49.53 20.95
N ALA A 507 -14.27 48.87 21.33
CA ALA A 507 -14.54 47.47 20.98
C ALA A 507 -14.74 47.26 19.47
N ILE A 508 -15.29 48.25 18.76
CA ILE A 508 -15.48 48.19 17.31
C ILE A 508 -14.14 48.40 16.60
N LEU A 509 -13.25 49.25 17.13
CA LEU A 509 -11.92 49.48 16.58
C LEU A 509 -11.03 48.23 16.69
N TYR A 510 -11.12 47.48 17.80
CA TYR A 510 -10.37 46.24 18.02
C TYR A 510 -10.83 45.08 17.13
N SER A 511 -12.14 44.95 16.86
CA SER A 511 -12.66 43.96 15.91
C SER A 511 -12.18 44.23 14.47
N SER A 512 -11.95 45.50 14.12
CA SER A 512 -11.39 45.90 12.82
C SER A 512 -9.90 45.57 12.71
N GLN A 513 -9.12 45.77 13.78
CA GLN A 513 -7.69 45.45 13.81
C GLN A 513 -7.40 43.95 13.83
N GLN A 514 -8.20 43.11 14.49
CA GLN A 514 -8.03 41.64 14.40
C GLN A 514 -8.38 41.10 13.00
N HIS A 515 -9.29 41.76 12.27
CA HIS A 515 -9.54 41.43 10.86
C HIS A 515 -8.39 41.88 9.94
N THR A 516 -7.67 42.97 10.26
CA THR A 516 -6.47 43.44 9.54
C THR A 516 -5.22 42.60 9.85
N ILE A 517 -5.07 42.11 11.08
CA ILE A 517 -3.98 41.17 11.44
C ILE A 517 -4.18 39.82 10.72
N LYS A 518 -5.42 39.35 10.60
CA LYS A 518 -5.75 38.13 9.80
C LYS A 518 -5.52 38.28 8.29
N SER A 519 -5.42 39.50 7.74
CA SER A 519 -5.03 39.70 6.34
C SER A 519 -3.52 39.78 6.16
N ASN A 520 -2.79 40.40 7.10
CA ASN A 520 -1.33 40.53 7.02
C ASN A 520 -0.58 39.21 7.28
N ASP A 521 -1.13 38.31 8.11
CA ASP A 521 -0.55 36.97 8.30
C ASP A 521 -0.78 36.02 7.09
N LYS A 522 -1.67 36.41 6.17
CA LYS A 522 -1.88 35.68 4.91
C LYS A 522 -0.90 36.10 3.80
N GLU A 523 -0.35 37.30 3.85
CA GLU A 523 0.68 37.77 2.89
C GLU A 523 2.11 37.46 3.36
N SER A 524 2.37 37.37 4.67
CA SER A 524 3.70 37.02 5.20
C SER A 524 4.13 35.57 4.96
N LEU A 525 3.18 34.66 4.68
CA LEU A 525 3.45 33.25 4.33
C LEU A 525 3.71 33.04 2.83
N LEU A 526 3.54 34.06 1.97
CA LEU A 526 3.74 33.97 0.52
C LEU A 526 5.07 34.56 0.03
N HIS A 527 5.91 35.15 0.90
CA HIS A 527 7.13 35.85 0.46
C HIS A 527 8.47 35.41 1.09
N ASN A 528 8.54 34.28 1.81
CA ASN A 528 9.77 33.80 2.46
C ASN A 528 10.35 32.50 1.85
N SER A 529 10.48 32.48 0.52
CA SER A 529 11.34 31.50 -0.17
C SER A 529 11.95 32.11 -1.45
N GLN A 530 12.73 33.16 -1.25
CA GLN A 530 13.71 33.83 -2.14
C GLN A 530 14.13 35.06 -1.32
N GLU A 531 15.33 35.21 -0.75
CA GLU A 531 16.67 35.15 -1.33
C GLU A 531 17.74 34.90 -0.24
N GLU A 532 18.76 34.09 -0.56
CA GLU A 532 20.14 34.27 -0.11
C GLU A 532 20.99 34.33 -1.39
N GLY A 533 21.76 35.40 -1.60
CA GLY A 533 22.77 35.48 -2.67
C GLY A 533 22.99 36.86 -3.28
N GLU A 534 23.79 37.67 -2.56
CA GLU A 534 24.86 38.58 -3.02
C GLU A 534 24.79 39.43 -4.32
N GLU A 535 25.28 40.67 -4.12
CA GLU A 535 26.04 41.57 -5.00
C GLU A 535 25.35 42.61 -5.94
N GLU A 536 25.70 43.87 -5.65
CA GLU A 536 25.96 45.06 -6.50
C GLU A 536 25.35 45.11 -7.91
N ASP A 537 24.55 46.14 -8.24
CA ASP A 537 25.03 47.44 -8.76
C ASP A 537 23.86 48.37 -9.17
N GLN A 538 24.20 49.64 -9.37
CA GLN A 538 23.35 50.82 -9.66
C GLN A 538 22.41 50.72 -10.88
N VAL A 539 21.30 51.51 -10.88
CA VAL A 539 20.90 52.54 -11.90
C VAL A 539 19.37 52.85 -11.93
N GLU A 540 19.05 54.15 -11.92
CA GLU A 540 17.88 54.96 -12.41
C GLU A 540 16.43 54.41 -12.35
N ILE A 541 15.50 55.02 -11.60
CA ILE A 541 14.57 56.13 -11.96
C ILE A 541 13.78 55.91 -13.27
N GLU A 542 12.47 55.66 -13.17
CA GLU A 542 11.45 56.44 -13.91
C GLU A 542 10.03 56.27 -13.33
N ILE A 543 9.28 57.36 -13.37
CA ILE A 543 7.94 57.61 -12.80
C ILE A 543 6.93 57.62 -13.96
N ASP A 544 5.74 57.04 -13.79
CA ASP A 544 4.45 57.51 -14.34
C ASP A 544 3.34 56.57 -13.83
N GLY A 545 2.12 56.94 -13.44
CA GLY A 545 1.35 58.18 -13.54
C GLY A 545 -0.14 57.78 -13.67
N ALA A 546 -1.01 58.34 -12.81
CA ALA A 546 -2.49 58.40 -12.88
C ALA A 546 -3.29 57.07 -12.75
N ASP A 547 -4.48 56.99 -12.14
CA ASP A 547 -5.59 57.93 -12.02
C ASP A 547 -6.45 57.66 -10.76
N TYR A 548 -6.98 58.75 -10.21
CA TYR A 548 -8.01 58.84 -9.15
C TYR A 548 -9.37 59.17 -9.79
N GLN A 549 -10.50 58.68 -9.24
CA GLN A 549 -11.73 59.44 -8.89
C GLN A 549 -12.91 58.50 -8.57
N GLU A 550 -13.46 58.59 -7.35
CA GLU A 550 -14.82 59.10 -6.98
C GLU A 550 -15.99 58.21 -7.46
N ILE A 551 -17.00 57.88 -6.65
CA ILE A 551 -18.05 58.78 -6.16
C ILE A 551 -18.78 58.17 -4.93
N SER A 552 -19.18 59.10 -4.08
CA SER A 552 -19.81 59.07 -2.76
C SER A 552 -21.31 58.75 -2.67
N LEU A 553 -21.74 58.39 -1.44
CA LEU A 553 -22.98 58.78 -0.73
C LEU A 553 -24.36 58.38 -1.32
N ASN A 554 -25.17 57.62 -0.56
CA ASN A 554 -26.23 58.23 0.24
C ASN A 554 -26.91 57.25 1.23
N THR A 555 -27.13 57.79 2.42
CA THR A 555 -27.87 57.27 3.58
C THR A 555 -29.38 57.17 3.37
N SER A 556 -29.98 56.22 4.09
CA SER A 556 -31.15 56.39 4.99
C SER A 556 -32.38 55.51 4.73
N ASN A 557 -32.74 54.81 5.82
CA ASN A 557 -34.08 54.51 6.32
C ASN A 557 -35.08 53.75 5.43
N ILE A 558 -35.54 52.60 5.92
CA ILE A 558 -36.91 52.44 6.46
C ILE A 558 -37.02 51.08 7.18
N ASN A 559 -37.39 51.16 8.46
CA ASN A 559 -37.92 50.08 9.29
C ASN A 559 -39.42 49.87 8.96
N ARG A 560 -39.86 48.59 8.87
CA ARG A 560 -41.21 48.01 9.03
C ARG A 560 -41.32 46.83 8.06
N SER A 561 -41.85 45.65 8.38
CA SER A 561 -42.68 45.18 9.50
C SER A 561 -42.89 43.66 9.33
N THR A 562 -42.91 42.92 10.44
CA THR A 562 -43.79 41.79 10.81
C THR A 562 -44.38 40.83 9.74
N GLN A 563 -44.26 39.53 10.06
CA GLN A 563 -45.16 38.38 9.73
C GLN A 563 -45.18 38.00 8.23
N ASP A 564 -44.95 36.76 7.80
CA ASP A 564 -45.30 35.43 8.32
C ASP A 564 -44.18 34.38 8.25
#